data_AF-Q5ZCC8-F1
#
_entry.id   AF-Q5ZCC8-F1
#
_cell.length_a   1.000
_cell.length_b   1.000
_cell.length_c   1.000
_cell.angle_alpha   90.00
_cell.angle_beta   90.00
_cell.angle_gamma   90.00
#
_symmetry.space_group_name_H-M   'P 1'
#
loop_
_entity.id
_entity.type
_entity.pdbx_description
1 polymer ?
#
loop_
_entity_poly.entity_id
_entity_poly.type
_entity_poly.pdbx_seq_one_letter_code
_entity_poly.pdbx_strand_id
1 'polypeptide(L)'
;MEMEMEVEVELTWMALFQRRVVMADAHCHKLHGLLRGLFGVLDGQAWREMVAVAEETRRMLESASTELGLAIANMGAATLLAPGGEAPRAWAPAVPLRSVDDGGIDVPRVWLVHFRLQVAAETARRLHDRLEATRVHVCAAEHLVALEEDDDGGDDDMAPWMHGLSASEQIDGLMELRETLNLAVDLVAMTAMAREEVF
;
A
#
# COMPACT_ATOMS: atom_id res chain seq x y z
N MET A 1 -49.29 -2.20 -18.56
CA MET A 1 -48.40 -1.23 -17.89
C MET A 1 -47.68 -2.02 -16.82
N GLU A 2 -46.56 -2.62 -17.21
CA GLU A 2 -45.73 -3.40 -16.29
C GLU A 2 -44.91 -2.40 -15.47
N MET A 3 -45.15 -2.38 -14.16
CA MET A 3 -44.32 -1.66 -13.22
C MET A 3 -43.04 -2.47 -13.03
N GLU A 4 -41.95 -2.02 -13.64
CA GLU A 4 -40.60 -2.40 -13.21
C GLU A 4 -40.42 -1.89 -11.79
N MET A 5 -40.63 -2.76 -10.80
CA MET A 5 -40.14 -2.53 -9.45
C MET A 5 -38.62 -2.62 -9.51
N GLU A 6 -37.96 -1.47 -9.53
CA GLU A 6 -36.56 -1.37 -9.10
C GLU A 6 -36.51 -1.92 -7.67
N VAL A 7 -36.04 -3.16 -7.52
CA VAL A 7 -35.70 -3.71 -6.22
C VAL A 7 -34.47 -2.92 -5.77
N GLU A 8 -34.69 -1.88 -4.97
CA GLU A 8 -33.65 -1.30 -4.14
C GLU A 8 -33.10 -2.44 -3.28
N VAL A 9 -31.99 -3.03 -3.71
CA VAL A 9 -31.26 -4.01 -2.92
C VAL A 9 -30.66 -3.21 -1.77
N GLU A 10 -31.35 -3.19 -0.62
CA GLU A 10 -30.77 -2.71 0.63
C GLU A 10 -29.48 -3.48 0.88
N LEU A 11 -28.34 -2.82 0.62
CA LEU A 11 -27.04 -3.40 0.87
C LEU A 11 -26.89 -3.55 2.38
N THR A 12 -27.02 -4.78 2.86
CA THR A 12 -26.79 -5.09 4.27
C THR A 12 -25.37 -4.68 4.67
N TRP A 13 -25.19 -4.32 5.95
CA TRP A 13 -23.86 -3.98 6.47
C TRP A 13 -22.83 -5.07 6.19
N MET A 14 -23.25 -6.34 6.19
CA MET A 14 -22.42 -7.51 5.89
C MET A 14 -21.94 -7.49 4.43
N ALA A 15 -22.83 -7.23 3.47
CA ALA A 15 -22.46 -7.13 2.07
C ALA A 15 -21.46 -5.99 1.82
N LEU A 16 -21.64 -4.85 2.51
CA LEU A 16 -20.68 -3.75 2.47
C LEU A 16 -19.34 -4.15 3.10
N PHE A 17 -19.35 -4.82 4.26
CA PHE A 17 -18.15 -5.30 4.94
C PHE A 17 -17.33 -6.25 4.05
N GLN A 18 -17.97 -7.28 3.50
CA GLN A 18 -17.35 -8.23 2.56
C GLN A 18 -16.76 -7.52 1.35
N ARG A 19 -17.52 -6.59 0.74
CA ARG A 19 -17.04 -5.80 -0.39
C ARG A 19 -15.78 -5.01 -0.05
N ARG A 20 -15.73 -4.38 1.13
CA ARG A 20 -14.54 -3.62 1.57
C ARG A 20 -13.33 -4.53 1.79
N VAL A 21 -13.51 -5.70 2.38
CA VAL A 21 -12.43 -6.70 2.53
C VAL A 21 -11.87 -7.13 1.18
N VAL A 22 -12.75 -7.48 0.21
CA VAL A 22 -12.35 -7.89 -1.14
C VAL A 22 -11.62 -6.76 -1.88
N MET A 23 -12.10 -5.53 -1.76
CA MET A 23 -11.43 -4.38 -2.39
C MET A 23 -10.06 -4.13 -1.78
N ALA A 24 -9.91 -4.20 -0.45
CA ALA A 24 -8.62 -4.05 0.21
C ALA A 24 -7.60 -5.09 -0.30
N ASP A 25 -7.99 -6.36 -0.36
CA ASP A 25 -7.17 -7.45 -0.89
C ASP A 25 -6.75 -7.22 -2.35
N ALA A 26 -7.68 -6.79 -3.20
CA ALA A 26 -7.39 -6.51 -4.60
C ALA A 26 -6.37 -5.37 -4.78
N HIS A 27 -6.50 -4.29 -3.99
CA HIS A 27 -5.55 -3.17 -4.01
C HIS A 27 -4.17 -3.59 -3.50
N CYS A 28 -4.08 -4.43 -2.47
CA CYS A 28 -2.82 -4.98 -1.99
C CYS A 28 -2.10 -5.84 -3.05
N HIS A 29 -2.84 -6.66 -3.80
CA HIS A 29 -2.27 -7.45 -4.90
C HIS A 29 -1.73 -6.57 -6.03
N LYS A 30 -2.47 -5.51 -6.40
CA LYS A 30 -2.01 -4.55 -7.42
C LYS A 30 -0.75 -3.81 -6.98
N LEU A 31 -0.75 -3.31 -5.73
CA LEU A 31 0.43 -2.70 -5.10
C LEU A 31 1.65 -3.62 -5.19
N HIS A 32 1.51 -4.87 -4.76
CA HIS A 32 2.61 -5.85 -4.83
C HIS A 32 3.09 -6.07 -6.28
N GLY A 33 2.17 -6.15 -7.24
CA GLY A 33 2.52 -6.24 -8.66
C GLY A 33 3.33 -5.04 -9.17
N LEU A 34 2.94 -3.82 -8.79
CA LEU A 34 3.64 -2.59 -9.14
C LEU A 34 5.05 -2.56 -8.53
N LEU A 35 5.17 -2.85 -7.23
CA LEU A 35 6.46 -2.85 -6.52
C LEU A 35 7.41 -3.92 -7.06
N ARG A 36 6.88 -5.11 -7.38
CA ARG A 36 7.67 -6.19 -7.99
C ARG A 36 8.15 -5.81 -9.39
N GLY A 37 7.29 -5.18 -10.19
CA GLY A 37 7.65 -4.67 -11.52
C GLY A 37 8.74 -3.63 -11.43
N LEU A 38 8.57 -2.64 -10.54
CA LEU A 38 9.55 -1.59 -10.30
C LEU A 38 10.90 -2.16 -9.83
N PHE A 39 10.88 -3.05 -8.83
CA PHE A 39 12.09 -3.69 -8.34
C PHE A 39 12.81 -4.46 -9.46
N GLY A 40 12.07 -5.19 -10.30
CA GLY A 40 12.66 -5.92 -11.43
C GLY A 40 13.26 -5.03 -12.53
N VAL A 41 12.80 -3.78 -12.67
CA VAL A 41 13.40 -2.79 -13.58
C VAL A 41 14.70 -2.26 -13.00
N LEU A 42 14.73 -1.96 -11.70
CA LEU A 42 15.88 -1.32 -11.04
C LEU A 42 16.98 -2.32 -10.63
N ASP A 43 16.62 -3.56 -10.30
CA ASP A 43 17.56 -4.60 -9.91
C ASP A 43 18.46 -5.00 -11.09
N GLY A 44 19.74 -4.62 -11.02
CA GLY A 44 20.74 -4.92 -12.04
C GLY A 44 21.01 -3.80 -13.05
N GLN A 45 20.33 -2.64 -12.97
CA GLN A 45 20.67 -1.46 -13.75
C GLN A 45 21.95 -0.80 -13.21
N ALA A 46 22.79 -0.27 -14.11
CA ALA A 46 23.86 0.62 -13.69
C ALA A 46 23.29 1.98 -13.26
N TRP A 47 23.96 2.68 -12.34
CA TRP A 47 23.46 3.94 -11.75
C TRP A 47 23.14 5.05 -12.77
N ARG A 48 23.83 5.07 -13.93
CA ARG A 48 23.55 6.01 -15.04
C ARG A 48 22.30 5.63 -15.84
N GLU A 49 21.96 4.36 -15.89
CA GLU A 49 20.78 3.88 -16.62
C GLU A 49 19.50 4.16 -15.81
N MET A 50 19.62 4.24 -14.48
CA MET A 50 18.50 4.61 -13.58
C MET A 50 17.95 6.02 -13.86
N VAL A 51 18.80 6.96 -14.32
CA VAL A 51 18.39 8.33 -14.68
C VAL A 51 17.41 8.32 -15.86
N ALA A 52 17.66 7.45 -16.85
CA ALA A 52 16.81 7.34 -18.03
C ALA A 52 15.40 6.79 -17.71
N VAL A 53 15.27 6.03 -16.61
CA VAL A 53 14.01 5.43 -16.14
C VAL A 53 13.43 6.14 -14.91
N ALA A 54 13.98 7.28 -14.52
CA ALA A 54 13.67 7.92 -13.25
C ALA A 54 12.23 8.50 -13.22
N GLU A 55 11.79 9.12 -14.31
CA GLU A 55 10.41 9.57 -14.48
C GLU A 55 9.40 8.40 -14.47
N GLU A 56 9.74 7.28 -15.10
CA GLU A 56 8.90 6.08 -15.09
C GLU A 56 8.83 5.47 -13.68
N THR A 57 9.97 5.44 -12.99
CA THR A 57 10.08 5.02 -11.58
C THR A 57 9.19 5.86 -10.68
N ARG A 58 9.20 7.19 -10.84
CA ARG A 58 8.35 8.10 -10.06
C ARG A 58 6.86 7.82 -10.28
N ARG A 59 6.44 7.65 -11.54
CA ARG A 59 5.05 7.30 -11.87
C ARG A 59 4.63 5.95 -11.29
N MET A 60 5.51 4.95 -11.31
CA MET A 60 5.25 3.66 -10.68
C MET A 60 5.11 3.78 -9.17
N LEU A 61 5.98 4.56 -8.49
CA LEU A 61 5.89 4.82 -7.06
C LEU A 61 4.60 5.57 -6.68
N GLU A 62 4.16 6.53 -7.51
CA GLU A 62 2.88 7.23 -7.34
C GLU A 62 1.67 6.30 -7.51
N SER A 63 1.71 5.43 -8.51
CA SER A 63 0.69 4.41 -8.70
C SER A 63 0.64 3.44 -7.52
N ALA A 64 1.80 3.00 -7.02
CA ALA A 64 1.89 2.16 -5.83
C ALA A 64 1.31 2.87 -4.60
N SER A 65 1.66 4.14 -4.38
CA SER A 65 1.12 4.94 -3.27
C SER A 65 -0.41 5.09 -3.35
N THR A 66 -0.94 5.25 -4.56
CA THR A 66 -2.39 5.32 -4.80
C THR A 66 -3.09 4.01 -4.43
N GLU A 67 -2.57 2.87 -4.90
CA GLU A 67 -3.12 1.55 -4.58
C GLU A 67 -3.04 1.25 -3.07
N LEU A 68 -1.94 1.64 -2.41
CA LEU A 68 -1.81 1.52 -0.95
C LEU A 68 -2.84 2.38 -0.20
N GLY A 69 -3.04 3.64 -0.62
CA GLY A 69 -4.04 4.52 -0.03
C GLY A 69 -5.46 3.97 -0.15
N LEU A 70 -5.79 3.40 -1.32
CA LEU A 70 -7.08 2.73 -1.56
C LEU A 70 -7.24 1.46 -0.70
N ALA A 71 -6.17 0.68 -0.51
CA ALA A 71 -6.18 -0.47 0.38
C ALA A 71 -6.48 -0.05 1.83
N ILE A 72 -5.74 0.94 2.37
CA ILE A 72 -5.93 1.48 3.72
C ILE A 72 -7.35 2.00 3.91
N ALA A 73 -7.87 2.76 2.95
CA ALA A 73 -9.23 3.29 3.01
C ALA A 73 -10.29 2.18 3.10
N ASN A 74 -10.14 1.10 2.33
CA ASN A 74 -11.06 -0.03 2.37
C ASN A 74 -10.92 -0.86 3.66
N MET A 75 -9.71 -1.06 4.17
CA MET A 75 -9.48 -1.70 5.48
C MET A 75 -10.14 -0.90 6.61
N GLY A 76 -9.96 0.43 6.63
CA GLY A 76 -10.58 1.31 7.60
C GLY A 76 -12.12 1.32 7.49
N ALA A 77 -12.67 1.36 6.27
CA ALA A 77 -14.11 1.28 6.06
C ALA A 77 -14.69 -0.07 6.54
N ALA A 78 -14.03 -1.19 6.25
CA ALA A 78 -14.42 -2.50 6.78
C ALA A 78 -14.38 -2.53 8.32
N THR A 79 -13.36 -1.92 8.92
CA THR A 79 -13.18 -1.83 10.37
C THR A 79 -14.35 -1.09 11.04
N LEU A 80 -14.85 -0.01 10.41
CA LEU A 80 -16.01 0.75 10.90
C LEU A 80 -17.35 0.03 10.74
N LEU A 81 -17.43 -0.91 9.79
CA LEU A 81 -18.63 -1.71 9.54
C LEU A 81 -18.74 -2.93 10.47
N ALA A 82 -17.64 -3.34 11.11
CA ALA A 82 -17.64 -4.48 12.00
C ALA A 82 -18.50 -4.21 13.26
N PRO A 83 -19.44 -5.10 13.62
CA PRO A 83 -20.31 -4.92 14.77
C PRO A 83 -19.52 -5.04 16.08
N GLY A 84 -19.81 -4.15 17.03
CA GLY A 84 -19.09 -4.08 18.30
C GLY A 84 -19.35 -5.25 19.25
N GLY A 85 -20.58 -5.79 19.25
CA GLY A 85 -21.01 -7.00 19.97
C GLY A 85 -20.30 -7.33 21.28
N GLU A 86 -20.01 -8.61 21.50
CA GLU A 86 -19.25 -9.14 22.65
C GLU A 86 -17.72 -9.10 22.42
N ALA A 87 -17.21 -8.16 21.59
CA ALA A 87 -15.80 -8.19 21.16
C ALA A 87 -14.85 -8.13 22.35
N PRO A 88 -13.77 -8.93 22.39
CA PRO A 88 -12.69 -8.66 23.32
C PRO A 88 -12.36 -7.17 23.23
N ARG A 89 -12.34 -6.45 24.35
CA ARG A 89 -12.21 -4.98 24.36
C ARG A 89 -11.02 -4.46 23.56
N ALA A 90 -9.96 -5.27 23.43
CA ALA A 90 -8.77 -4.96 22.64
C ALA A 90 -9.00 -4.97 21.12
N TRP A 91 -10.07 -5.59 20.64
CA TRP A 91 -10.40 -5.79 19.22
C TRP A 91 -11.67 -5.03 18.80
N ALA A 92 -12.37 -4.41 19.74
CA ALA A 92 -13.58 -3.65 19.45
C ALA A 92 -13.23 -2.38 18.66
N PRO A 93 -13.96 -2.04 17.58
CA PRO A 93 -13.79 -0.77 16.89
C PRO A 93 -14.06 0.40 17.85
N ALA A 94 -13.36 1.53 17.66
CA ALA A 94 -13.50 2.71 18.51
C ALA A 94 -14.93 3.30 18.52
N VAL A 95 -15.68 3.12 17.43
CA VAL A 95 -17.10 3.50 17.31
C VAL A 95 -17.84 2.37 16.59
N PRO A 96 -18.32 1.34 17.31
CA PRO A 96 -19.00 0.23 16.68
C PRO A 96 -20.40 0.63 16.22
N LEU A 97 -20.81 0.18 15.03
CA LEU A 97 -22.22 0.20 14.65
C LEU A 97 -23.00 -0.75 15.57
N ARG A 98 -24.12 -0.27 16.12
CA ARG A 98 -25.07 -1.12 16.85
C ARG A 98 -25.94 -1.83 15.83
N SER A 99 -25.72 -3.14 15.67
CA SER A 99 -26.58 -4.01 14.87
C SER A 99 -27.98 -4.07 15.51
N VAL A 100 -29.02 -3.89 14.71
CA VAL A 100 -30.44 -4.00 15.13
C VAL A 100 -30.99 -5.41 14.85
N ASP A 101 -30.23 -6.26 14.16
CA ASP A 101 -30.66 -7.59 13.67
C ASP A 101 -29.56 -8.65 13.85
N ASP A 102 -29.37 -9.13 15.10
CA ASP A 102 -28.34 -10.11 15.49
C ASP A 102 -28.86 -11.55 15.57
N GLY A 103 -29.70 -11.97 14.61
CA GLY A 103 -30.35 -13.28 14.64
C GLY A 103 -29.57 -14.47 14.05
N GLY A 104 -28.45 -14.25 13.34
CA GLY A 104 -27.84 -15.35 12.55
C GLY A 104 -26.42 -15.14 12.04
N ILE A 105 -25.63 -14.30 12.70
CA ILE A 105 -24.28 -13.92 12.23
C ILE A 105 -23.22 -14.68 13.03
N ASP A 106 -22.23 -15.24 12.35
CA ASP A 106 -21.03 -15.80 12.98
C ASP A 106 -20.12 -14.63 13.43
N VAL A 107 -20.57 -13.95 14.49
CA VAL A 107 -19.91 -12.81 15.14
C VAL A 107 -18.41 -13.07 15.41
N PRO A 108 -17.99 -14.29 15.82
CA PRO A 108 -16.56 -14.65 15.92
C PRO A 108 -15.73 -14.47 14.65
N ARG A 109 -16.23 -14.89 13.47
CA ARG A 109 -15.48 -14.76 12.20
C ARG A 109 -15.28 -13.31 11.80
N VAL A 110 -16.31 -12.48 11.95
CA VAL A 110 -16.24 -11.04 11.61
C VAL A 110 -15.17 -10.34 12.43
N TRP A 111 -14.98 -10.73 13.68
CA TRP A 111 -13.91 -10.17 14.52
C TRP A 111 -12.53 -10.68 14.20
N LEU A 112 -12.40 -11.95 13.79
CA LEU A 112 -11.13 -12.46 13.28
C LEU A 112 -10.70 -11.67 12.04
N VAL A 113 -11.63 -11.43 11.10
CA VAL A 113 -11.40 -10.58 9.93
C VAL A 113 -11.01 -9.17 10.35
N HIS A 114 -11.75 -8.57 11.29
CA HIS A 114 -11.46 -7.25 11.82
C HIS A 114 -10.04 -7.14 12.40
N PHE A 115 -9.64 -8.09 13.25
CA PHE A 115 -8.31 -8.14 13.83
C PHE A 115 -7.23 -8.25 12.73
N ARG A 116 -7.42 -9.14 11.75
CA ARG A 116 -6.49 -9.26 10.61
C ARG A 116 -6.36 -7.95 9.83
N LEU A 117 -7.46 -7.23 9.62
CA LEU A 117 -7.45 -5.92 8.96
C LEU A 117 -6.76 -4.84 9.79
N GLN A 118 -6.87 -4.86 11.12
CA GLN A 118 -6.13 -3.93 11.99
C GLN A 118 -4.62 -4.16 11.89
N VAL A 119 -4.18 -5.42 11.91
CA VAL A 119 -2.76 -5.78 11.74
C VAL A 119 -2.29 -5.40 10.33
N ALA A 120 -3.10 -5.69 9.30
CA ALA A 120 -2.80 -5.28 7.93
C ALA A 120 -2.67 -3.76 7.78
N ALA A 121 -3.54 -2.98 8.42
CA ALA A 121 -3.48 -1.52 8.39
C ALA A 121 -2.21 -0.96 9.05
N GLU A 122 -1.72 -1.61 10.12
CA GLU A 122 -0.42 -1.26 10.73
C GLU A 122 0.75 -1.55 9.79
N THR A 123 0.75 -2.71 9.13
CA THR A 123 1.75 -3.03 8.10
C THR A 123 1.67 -2.07 6.92
N ALA A 124 0.46 -1.69 6.50
CA ALA A 124 0.26 -0.72 5.42
C ALA A 124 0.80 0.67 5.77
N ARG A 125 0.73 1.11 7.03
CA ARG A 125 1.38 2.35 7.49
C ARG A 125 2.90 2.27 7.37
N ARG A 126 3.51 1.18 7.84
CA ARG A 126 4.97 0.98 7.71
C ARG A 126 5.42 0.92 6.26
N LEU A 127 4.61 0.28 5.41
CA LEU A 127 4.84 0.22 3.97
C LEU A 127 4.77 1.61 3.35
N HIS A 128 3.79 2.43 3.76
CA HIS A 128 3.67 3.82 3.30
C HIS A 128 4.93 4.63 3.63
N ASP A 129 5.40 4.57 4.87
CA ASP A 129 6.56 5.34 5.31
C ASP A 129 7.83 4.98 4.52
N ARG A 130 8.02 3.69 4.20
CA ARG A 130 9.15 3.22 3.40
C ARG A 130 9.02 3.48 1.91
N LEU A 131 7.79 3.44 1.40
CA LEU A 131 7.52 3.85 0.03
C LEU A 131 7.86 5.33 -0.16
N GLU A 132 7.54 6.17 0.84
CA GLU A 132 7.93 7.57 0.83
C GLU A 132 9.45 7.75 0.96
N ALA A 133 10.12 6.98 1.82
CA ALA A 133 11.58 6.97 1.89
C ALA A 133 12.23 6.62 0.54
N THR A 134 11.72 5.58 -0.14
CA THR A 134 12.14 5.19 -1.49
C THR A 134 12.00 6.35 -2.48
N ARG A 135 10.85 7.04 -2.46
CA ARG A 135 10.62 8.22 -3.32
C ARG A 135 11.63 9.33 -3.04
N VAL A 136 11.91 9.62 -1.78
CA VAL A 136 12.87 10.66 -1.38
C VAL A 136 14.27 10.34 -1.90
N HIS A 137 14.73 9.10 -1.74
CA HIS A 137 16.04 8.67 -2.25
C HIS A 137 16.15 8.75 -3.77
N VAL A 138 15.10 8.33 -4.50
CA VAL A 138 15.07 8.47 -5.97
C VAL A 138 15.13 9.93 -6.40
N CYS A 139 14.34 10.81 -5.77
CA CYS A 139 14.36 12.24 -6.07
C CYS A 139 15.71 12.89 -5.72
N ALA A 140 16.33 12.49 -4.61
CA ALA A 140 17.65 12.97 -4.20
C ALA A 140 18.73 12.55 -5.21
N ALA A 141 18.71 11.29 -5.63
CA ALA A 141 19.62 10.78 -6.66
C ALA A 141 19.47 11.52 -7.99
N GLU A 142 18.23 11.75 -8.46
CA GLU A 142 17.97 12.55 -9.68
C GLU A 142 18.54 13.97 -9.56
N HIS A 143 18.33 14.63 -8.42
CA HIS A 143 18.81 15.99 -8.20
C HIS A 143 20.34 16.07 -8.16
N LEU A 144 21.00 15.10 -7.53
CA LEU A 144 22.46 15.02 -7.47
C LEU A 144 23.06 14.79 -8.86
N VAL A 145 22.45 13.93 -9.68
CA VAL A 145 22.90 13.74 -11.08
C VAL A 145 22.74 15.02 -11.90
N ALA A 146 21.65 15.76 -11.75
CA ALA A 146 21.47 17.03 -12.47
C ALA A 146 22.56 18.06 -12.09
N LEU A 147 22.94 18.13 -10.81
CA LEU A 147 24.06 18.96 -10.36
C LEU A 147 25.40 18.52 -10.92
N GLU A 148 25.57 17.22 -11.24
CA GLU A 148 26.76 16.70 -11.92
C GLU A 148 26.82 17.11 -13.40
N GLU A 149 25.68 17.26 -14.08
CA GLU A 149 25.58 17.58 -15.51
C GLU A 149 25.64 19.09 -15.82
N ASP A 150 25.18 19.96 -14.89
CA ASP A 150 25.16 21.42 -15.05
C ASP A 150 26.54 22.09 -14.84
N ASP A 151 27.56 21.34 -14.41
CA ASP A 151 28.93 21.83 -14.24
C ASP A 151 29.72 21.80 -15.56
N ASP A 152 29.34 22.69 -16.50
CA ASP A 152 30.07 22.94 -17.76
C ASP A 152 31.29 23.89 -17.55
N GLY A 153 31.69 24.08 -16.28
CA GLY A 153 32.78 24.96 -15.86
C GLY A 153 34.11 24.23 -15.89
N GLY A 154 34.92 24.48 -16.93
CA GLY A 154 36.27 23.95 -17.04
C GLY A 154 37.18 24.34 -15.87
N ASP A 155 37.20 23.51 -14.84
CA ASP A 155 38.35 23.19 -14.02
C ASP A 155 38.11 21.81 -13.38
N ASP A 156 39.17 21.06 -13.17
CA ASP A 156 39.20 19.65 -12.75
C ASP A 156 38.78 19.44 -11.27
N ASP A 157 37.82 20.23 -10.79
CA ASP A 157 37.51 20.44 -9.36
C ASP A 157 36.10 19.95 -8.97
N MET A 158 35.52 19.04 -9.77
CA MET A 158 34.42 18.20 -9.30
C MET A 158 34.95 17.31 -8.19
N ALA A 159 34.61 17.67 -6.95
CA ALA A 159 35.18 17.00 -5.81
C ALA A 159 34.75 15.51 -5.80
N PRO A 160 35.69 14.53 -5.78
CA PRO A 160 35.42 13.10 -6.03
C PRO A 160 34.34 12.43 -5.16
N TRP A 161 33.90 13.10 -4.11
CA TRP A 161 32.84 12.66 -3.22
C TRP A 161 31.43 12.85 -3.79
N MET A 162 31.21 13.75 -4.77
CA MET A 162 29.87 14.01 -5.34
C MET A 162 29.30 12.79 -6.09
N HIS A 163 30.10 12.13 -6.94
CA HIS A 163 29.72 10.86 -7.59
C HIS A 163 29.43 9.72 -6.61
N GLY A 164 29.96 9.81 -5.39
CA GLY A 164 29.67 8.84 -4.32
C GLY A 164 28.29 9.03 -3.71
N LEU A 165 27.76 10.26 -3.71
CA LEU A 165 26.49 10.61 -3.08
C LEU A 165 25.28 10.22 -3.94
N SER A 166 25.32 10.49 -5.24
CA SER A 166 24.24 10.06 -6.15
C SER A 166 24.10 8.54 -6.16
N ALA A 167 25.24 7.83 -6.21
CA ALA A 167 25.27 6.37 -6.12
C ALA A 167 24.80 5.84 -4.75
N SER A 168 25.14 6.51 -3.63
CA SER A 168 24.68 6.07 -2.31
C SER A 168 23.17 6.22 -2.16
N GLU A 169 22.60 7.36 -2.59
CA GLU A 169 21.15 7.59 -2.53
C GLU A 169 20.37 6.56 -3.36
N GLN A 170 20.89 6.14 -4.52
CA GLN A 170 20.26 5.08 -5.31
C GLN A 170 20.30 3.72 -4.62
N ILE A 171 21.43 3.38 -3.97
CA ILE A 171 21.57 2.13 -3.22
C ILE A 171 20.59 2.13 -2.04
N ASP A 172 20.52 3.23 -1.30
CA ASP A 172 19.60 3.37 -0.16
C ASP A 172 18.15 3.28 -0.62
N GLY A 173 17.79 3.95 -1.73
CA GLY A 173 16.46 3.84 -2.34
C GLY A 173 16.11 2.41 -2.78
N LEU A 174 17.05 1.68 -3.36
CA LEU A 174 16.88 0.27 -3.73
C LEU A 174 16.70 -0.64 -2.51
N MET A 175 17.45 -0.40 -1.43
CA MET A 175 17.29 -1.13 -0.17
C MET A 175 15.91 -0.88 0.44
N GLU A 176 15.48 0.38 0.50
CA GLU A 176 14.13 0.73 0.97
C GLU A 176 13.04 0.10 0.11
N LEU A 177 13.20 0.09 -1.22
CA LEU A 177 12.25 -0.55 -2.13
C LEU A 177 12.16 -2.06 -1.88
N ARG A 178 13.30 -2.72 -1.65
CA ARG A 178 13.33 -4.16 -1.33
C ARG A 178 12.59 -4.47 -0.03
N GLU A 179 12.82 -3.67 1.00
CA GLU A 179 12.13 -3.82 2.29
C GLU A 179 10.64 -3.52 2.16
N THR A 180 10.27 -2.53 1.35
CA THR A 180 8.88 -2.21 0.97
C THR A 180 8.21 -3.40 0.27
N LEU A 181 8.91 -4.07 -0.65
CA LEU A 181 8.40 -5.26 -1.34
C LEU A 181 8.16 -6.43 -0.39
N ASN A 182 9.06 -6.66 0.57
CA ASN A 182 8.86 -7.71 1.59
C ASN A 182 7.61 -7.43 2.44
N LEU A 183 7.40 -6.19 2.88
CA LEU A 183 6.19 -5.80 3.61
C LEU A 183 4.92 -5.94 2.76
N ALA A 184 5.01 -5.70 1.44
CA ALA A 184 3.89 -5.90 0.53
C ALA A 184 3.46 -7.37 0.45
N VAL A 185 4.41 -8.31 0.49
CA VAL A 185 4.12 -9.75 0.55
C VAL A 185 3.34 -10.10 1.83
N ASP A 186 3.80 -9.61 2.97
CA ASP A 186 3.11 -9.82 4.26
C ASP A 186 1.69 -9.22 4.23
N LEU A 187 1.56 -8.01 3.67
CA LEU A 187 0.28 -7.33 3.53
C LEU A 187 -0.71 -8.10 2.65
N VAL A 188 -0.26 -8.63 1.53
CA VAL A 188 -1.04 -9.50 0.64
C VAL A 188 -1.47 -10.77 1.36
N ALA A 189 -0.55 -11.44 2.07
CA ALA A 189 -0.88 -12.65 2.81
C ALA A 189 -1.96 -12.40 3.88
N MET A 190 -1.85 -11.30 4.63
CA MET A 190 -2.84 -10.94 5.67
C MET A 190 -4.21 -10.58 5.09
N THR A 191 -4.25 -9.85 3.98
CA THR A 191 -5.52 -9.45 3.35
C THR A 191 -6.20 -10.60 2.62
N ALA A 192 -5.44 -11.50 2.00
CA ALA A 192 -5.98 -12.74 1.43
C ALA A 192 -6.60 -13.63 2.52
N MET A 193 -5.89 -13.81 3.63
CA MET A 193 -6.39 -14.48 4.82
C MET A 193 -7.67 -13.82 5.36
N ALA A 194 -7.74 -12.49 5.43
CA ALA A 194 -8.97 -11.79 5.86
C ALA A 194 -10.13 -12.02 4.89
N ARG A 195 -9.85 -12.05 3.58
CA ARG A 195 -10.85 -12.34 2.54
C ARG A 195 -11.38 -13.76 2.61
N GLU A 196 -10.54 -14.76 2.91
CA GLU A 196 -10.97 -16.15 2.99
C GLU A 196 -11.93 -16.40 4.16
N GLU A 197 -11.73 -15.73 5.29
CA GLU A 197 -12.58 -15.89 6.49
C GLU A 197 -13.91 -15.13 6.42
N VAL A 198 -14.03 -14.16 5.49
CA VAL A 198 -15.24 -13.34 5.35
C VAL A 198 -16.38 -14.06 4.60
N PHE A 199 -16.08 -15.23 4.02
CA PHE A 199 -17.00 -16.10 3.29
C PHE A 199 -17.09 -17.49 3.97
#